data_AF-A0A850SW94-F1
#
_entry.id   AF-A0A850SW94-F1
#
_cell.length_a   1.000
_cell.length_b   1.000
_cell.length_c   1.000
_cell.angle_alpha   90.00
_cell.angle_beta   90.00
_cell.angle_gamma   90.00
#
_symmetry.space_group_name_H-M   'P 1'
#
loop_
_entity.id
_entity.type
_entity.pdbx_description
1 polymer ?
#
loop_
_entity_poly.entity_id
_entity_poly.type
_entity_poly.pdbx_seq_one_letter_code
_entity_poly.pdbx_strand_id
1 'polypeptide(L)'
;MALAAYRWLMTAPKAPLVRAAFDAVPQAGEVVVEVAGCGVCHTDLGYFYDGVRTNQPLPLALGHEISGTVVAAGDGATAWVGRQVIVPAVIPCGECGPCKRGRPAICRSQKMPGNDIQGGFASHIVVPQRGLCPVDMARLARAGLTLAEVSVVADALTTPYQAVARAGVTPGSLAVVVGAGGVGGYCV
;
A
#
# COMPACT_ATOMS: atom_id res chain seq x y z
N MET A 1 -11.82 11.14 16.03
CA MET A 1 -10.92 11.17 17.21
C MET A 1 -9.49 11.18 16.69
N ALA A 2 -8.63 12.07 17.21
CA ALA A 2 -7.20 12.10 16.86
C ALA A 2 -6.46 10.98 17.59
N LEU A 3 -5.59 10.25 16.88
CA LEU A 3 -4.75 9.20 17.46
C LEU A 3 -3.28 9.63 17.38
N ALA A 4 -2.58 9.62 18.52
CA ALA A 4 -1.16 9.93 18.55
C ALA A 4 -0.37 8.84 17.79
N ALA A 5 0.40 9.25 16.79
CA ALA A 5 1.13 8.37 15.91
C ALA A 5 2.53 8.90 15.59
N TYR A 6 3.35 8.08 14.92
CA TYR A 6 4.66 8.51 14.42
C TYR A 6 4.94 7.92 13.05
N ARG A 7 5.84 8.56 12.30
CA ARG A 7 6.31 8.09 10.99
C ARG A 7 7.79 8.39 10.78
N TRP A 8 8.44 7.64 9.90
CA TRP A 8 9.81 7.84 9.49
C TRP A 8 9.85 8.59 8.17
N LEU A 9 10.36 9.81 8.20
CA LEU A 9 10.34 10.74 7.07
C LEU A 9 11.67 10.71 6.32
N MET A 10 11.61 10.52 5.01
CA MET A 10 12.66 10.93 4.09
C MET A 10 12.62 12.45 3.96
N THR A 11 13.72 13.12 4.32
CA THR A 11 13.86 14.58 4.24
C THR A 11 14.73 15.03 3.06
N ALA A 12 15.64 14.16 2.62
CA ALA A 12 16.45 14.29 1.41
C ALA A 12 16.88 12.88 0.95
N PRO A 13 17.24 12.70 -0.33
CA PRO A 13 17.88 11.47 -0.80
C PRO A 13 19.11 11.11 0.03
N LYS A 14 19.26 9.83 0.38
CA LYS A 14 20.38 9.25 1.14
C LYS A 14 20.58 9.78 2.56
N ALA A 15 19.77 10.73 3.03
CA ALA A 15 19.81 11.19 4.41
C ALA A 15 19.10 10.19 5.34
N PRO A 16 19.57 9.98 6.58
CA PRO A 16 18.86 9.14 7.54
C PRO A 16 17.39 9.54 7.70
N LEU A 17 16.49 8.56 7.79
CA LEU A 17 15.08 8.83 8.02
C LEU A 17 14.87 9.49 9.39
N VAL A 18 14.03 10.52 9.43
CA VAL A 18 13.74 11.28 10.65
C VAL A 18 12.39 10.84 11.21
N ARG A 19 12.37 10.38 12.46
CA ARG A 19 11.11 10.07 13.14
C ARG A 19 10.38 11.37 13.51
N ALA A 20 9.11 11.46 13.13
CA ALA A 20 8.22 12.58 13.47
C ALA A 20 6.91 12.08 14.06
N ALA A 21 6.43 12.74 15.12
CA ALA A 21 5.11 12.52 15.68
C ALA A 21 4.04 13.24 14.85
N PHE A 22 2.82 12.72 14.87
CA PHE A 22 1.66 13.37 14.27
C PHE A 22 0.35 12.86 14.88
N ASP A 23 -0.73 13.61 14.68
CA ASP A 23 -2.08 13.16 15.02
C ASP A 23 -2.77 12.57 13.80
N ALA A 24 -3.09 11.27 13.85
CA ALA A 24 -3.84 10.59 12.81
C ALA A 24 -5.33 10.94 12.94
N VAL A 25 -5.83 11.72 11.98
CA VAL A 25 -7.22 12.18 11.94
C VAL A 25 -7.81 11.82 10.57
N PRO A 26 -8.79 10.89 10.50
CA PRO A 26 -9.42 10.55 9.23
C PRO A 26 -10.45 11.64 8.83
N GLN A 27 -10.47 12.01 7.56
CA GLN A 27 -11.57 12.78 6.98
C GLN A 27 -12.74 11.87 6.57
N ALA A 28 -13.84 12.47 6.11
CA ALA A 28 -14.95 11.70 5.52
C ALA A 28 -14.45 10.78 4.39
N GLY A 29 -14.87 9.52 4.42
CA GLY A 29 -14.42 8.49 3.47
C GLY A 29 -12.98 7.98 3.69
N GLU A 30 -12.29 8.40 4.74
CA GLU A 30 -10.96 7.91 5.13
C GLU A 30 -11.01 7.04 6.38
N VAL A 31 -9.99 6.22 6.53
CA VAL A 31 -9.72 5.42 7.72
C VAL A 31 -8.31 5.70 8.22
N VAL A 32 -8.11 5.46 9.52
CA VAL A 32 -6.79 5.31 10.12
C VAL A 32 -6.51 3.82 10.27
N VAL A 33 -5.42 3.37 9.66
CA VAL A 33 -4.90 2.01 9.80
C VAL A 33 -3.72 2.04 10.75
N GLU A 34 -3.79 1.30 11.85
CA GLU A 34 -2.63 0.93 12.66
C GLU A 34 -1.83 -0.11 11.89
N VAL A 35 -0.59 0.21 11.55
CA VAL A 35 0.25 -0.59 10.66
C VAL A 35 0.76 -1.82 11.41
N ALA A 36 0.44 -3.01 10.88
CA ALA A 36 1.00 -4.27 11.38
C ALA A 36 2.31 -4.60 10.66
N GLY A 37 2.39 -4.31 9.35
CA GLY A 37 3.60 -4.48 8.56
C GLY A 37 3.62 -3.54 7.36
N CYS A 38 4.81 -3.05 7.03
CA CYS A 38 5.07 -2.38 5.76
C CYS A 38 6.29 -3.00 5.08
N GLY A 39 6.09 -3.61 3.91
CA GLY A 39 7.19 -4.11 3.08
C GLY A 39 8.05 -2.98 2.52
N VAL A 40 9.31 -3.31 2.21
CA VAL A 40 10.25 -2.42 1.52
C VAL A 40 10.40 -2.91 0.10
N CYS A 41 10.04 -2.07 -0.87
CA CYS A 41 10.10 -2.41 -2.28
C CYS A 41 11.23 -1.61 -2.96
N HIS A 42 11.69 -2.09 -4.13
CA HIS A 42 12.74 -1.42 -4.89
C HIS A 42 12.33 0.01 -5.31
N THR A 43 11.04 0.31 -5.39
CA THR A 43 10.52 1.66 -5.61
C THR A 43 10.94 2.62 -4.49
N ASP A 44 10.93 2.17 -3.22
CA ASP A 44 11.40 3.00 -2.10
C ASP A 44 12.89 3.31 -2.23
N LEU A 45 13.69 2.35 -2.71
CA LEU A 45 15.11 2.54 -2.99
C LEU A 45 15.33 3.53 -4.14
N GLY A 46 14.51 3.48 -5.18
CA GLY A 46 14.55 4.45 -6.28
C GLY A 46 14.31 5.88 -5.81
N TYR A 47 13.34 6.08 -4.90
CA TYR A 47 13.13 7.39 -4.27
C TYR A 47 14.32 7.80 -3.40
N PHE A 48 14.79 6.88 -2.55
CA PHE A 48 15.79 7.20 -1.52
C PHE A 48 17.22 7.36 -2.06
N TYR A 49 17.67 6.46 -2.93
CA TYR A 49 19.05 6.39 -3.45
C TYR A 49 19.21 7.01 -4.83
N ASP A 50 18.23 6.82 -5.72
CA ASP A 50 18.35 7.20 -7.13
C ASP A 50 17.72 8.56 -7.45
N GLY A 51 17.04 9.16 -6.48
CA GLY A 51 16.43 10.48 -6.63
C GLY A 51 15.24 10.49 -7.59
N VAL A 52 14.57 9.35 -7.78
CA VAL A 52 13.30 9.29 -8.51
C VAL A 52 12.33 10.25 -7.84
N ARG A 53 11.70 11.11 -8.64
CA ARG A 53 10.82 12.16 -8.12
C ARG A 53 9.52 11.56 -7.61
N THR A 54 9.16 11.89 -6.37
CA THR A 54 7.85 11.64 -5.78
C THR A 54 6.85 12.74 -6.17
N ASN A 55 5.57 12.42 -6.18
CA ASN A 55 4.51 13.39 -6.46
C ASN A 55 4.27 14.33 -5.27
N GLN A 56 4.32 13.81 -4.04
CA GLN A 56 4.33 14.60 -2.82
C GLN A 56 5.74 15.11 -2.53
N PRO A 57 5.93 16.41 -2.22
CA PRO A 57 7.23 16.94 -1.83
C PRO A 57 7.69 16.36 -0.48
N LEU A 58 9.01 16.32 -0.28
CA LEU A 58 9.61 15.99 1.01
C LEU A 58 9.26 17.07 2.06
N PRO A 59 9.11 16.71 3.35
CA PRO A 59 9.35 15.39 3.92
C PRO A 59 8.22 14.37 3.67
N LEU A 60 8.59 13.14 3.36
CA LEU A 60 7.65 12.07 3.00
C LEU A 60 7.99 10.78 3.74
N ALA A 61 7.00 10.17 4.42
CA ALA A 61 7.13 8.78 4.81
C ALA A 61 6.97 7.89 3.57
N LEU A 62 7.96 7.04 3.30
CA LEU A 62 7.91 6.07 2.20
C LEU A 62 7.12 4.81 2.62
N GLY A 63 7.08 3.79 1.76
CA GLY A 63 6.44 2.51 2.01
C GLY A 63 5.01 2.44 1.45
N HIS A 64 4.77 1.51 0.53
CA HIS A 64 3.48 1.27 -0.12
C HIS A 64 2.98 -0.17 -0.05
N GLU A 65 3.69 -1.05 0.65
CA GLU A 65 3.27 -2.43 0.87
C GLU A 65 2.69 -2.58 2.28
N ILE A 66 1.41 -2.29 2.52
CA ILE A 66 0.92 -2.07 3.89
C ILE A 66 -0.18 -3.07 4.25
N SER A 67 -0.08 -3.64 5.45
CA SER A 67 -1.17 -4.32 6.14
C SER A 67 -1.34 -3.78 7.57
N GLY A 68 -2.56 -3.89 8.11
CA GLY A 68 -2.85 -3.36 9.43
C GLY A 68 -4.30 -3.50 9.85
N THR A 69 -4.64 -2.88 10.98
CA THR A 69 -6.00 -2.87 11.52
C THR A 69 -6.58 -1.47 11.41
N VAL A 70 -7.82 -1.35 10.94
CA VAL A 70 -8.52 -0.08 10.94
C VAL A 70 -8.95 0.27 12.38
N VAL A 71 -8.39 1.34 12.93
CA VAL A 71 -8.59 1.75 14.34
C VAL A 71 -9.46 2.99 14.48
N ALA A 72 -9.60 3.79 13.42
CA ALA A 72 -10.53 4.91 13.37
C ALA A 72 -11.01 5.14 11.93
N ALA A 73 -12.14 5.83 11.78
CA ALA A 73 -12.71 6.16 10.49
C ALA A 73 -13.45 7.50 10.55
N GLY A 74 -13.50 8.21 9.43
CA GLY A 74 -14.40 9.34 9.24
C GLY A 74 -15.77 8.89 8.75
N ASP A 75 -16.65 9.87 8.55
CA ASP A 75 -18.02 9.63 8.08
C ASP A 75 -18.03 8.83 6.77
N GLY A 76 -18.98 7.88 6.67
CA GLY A 76 -19.09 6.99 5.51
C GLY A 76 -18.08 5.84 5.45
N ALA A 77 -17.17 5.72 6.42
CA ALA A 77 -16.17 4.64 6.49
C ALA A 77 -16.20 3.84 7.82
N THR A 78 -17.13 4.13 8.73
CA THR A 78 -17.19 3.55 10.09
C THR A 78 -17.33 2.03 10.12
N ALA A 79 -17.91 1.42 9.10
CA ALA A 79 -18.05 -0.04 8.97
C ALA A 79 -16.71 -0.79 8.85
N TRP A 80 -15.60 -0.08 8.59
CA TRP A 80 -14.25 -0.64 8.53
C TRP A 80 -13.59 -0.77 9.89
N VAL A 81 -14.01 -0.02 10.91
CA VAL A 81 -13.36 -0.04 12.23
C VAL A 81 -13.35 -1.46 12.79
N GLY A 82 -12.17 -1.90 13.26
CA GLY A 82 -11.92 -3.26 13.76
C GLY A 82 -11.51 -4.28 12.71
N ARG A 83 -11.59 -3.97 11.40
CA ARG A 83 -11.19 -4.89 10.33
C ARG A 83 -9.69 -4.88 10.11
N GLN A 84 -9.12 -6.06 9.87
CA GLN A 84 -7.76 -6.23 9.36
C GLN A 84 -7.80 -6.05 7.84
N VAL A 85 -6.85 -5.30 7.31
CA VAL A 85 -6.84 -4.88 5.90
C VAL A 85 -5.44 -4.92 5.31
N ILE A 86 -5.39 -5.13 4.00
CA ILE A 86 -4.28 -4.74 3.14
C ILE A 86 -4.66 -3.40 2.49
N VAL A 87 -3.75 -2.44 2.51
CA VAL A 87 -3.89 -1.17 1.78
C VAL A 87 -3.25 -1.35 0.40
N PRO A 88 -3.99 -1.18 -0.70
CA PRO A 88 -3.41 -1.27 -2.04
C PRO A 88 -2.28 -0.26 -2.24
N ALA A 89 -1.19 -0.68 -2.88
CA ALA A 89 -0.10 0.23 -3.25
C ALA A 89 -0.57 1.36 -4.17
N VAL A 90 -1.64 1.12 -4.94
CA VAL A 90 -2.26 2.13 -5.81
C VAL A 90 -3.76 2.18 -5.55
N ILE A 91 -4.24 3.31 -5.05
CA ILE A 91 -5.64 3.56 -4.71
C ILE A 91 -6.27 4.46 -5.78
N PRO A 92 -7.07 3.93 -6.72
CA PRO A 92 -7.67 4.74 -7.78
C PRO A 92 -8.75 5.71 -7.21
N CYS A 93 -9.11 6.77 -7.93
CA CYS A 93 -10.20 7.66 -7.49
C CYS A 93 -11.59 7.01 -7.58
N GLY A 94 -11.79 6.06 -8.49
CA GLY A 94 -13.07 5.37 -8.69
C GLY A 94 -14.10 6.09 -9.56
N GLU A 95 -13.96 7.40 -9.77
CA GLU A 95 -14.99 8.23 -10.40
C GLU A 95 -14.61 8.75 -11.80
N CYS A 96 -13.32 8.73 -12.14
CA CYS A 96 -12.85 9.21 -13.44
C CYS A 96 -13.18 8.24 -14.59
N GLY A 97 -13.07 8.72 -15.83
CA GLY A 97 -13.37 7.94 -17.04
C GLY A 97 -12.71 6.55 -17.08
N PRO A 98 -11.39 6.43 -16.85
CA PRO A 98 -10.74 5.12 -16.74
C PRO A 98 -11.31 4.20 -15.67
N CYS A 99 -11.57 4.73 -14.46
CA CYS A 99 -12.15 3.93 -13.37
C CYS A 99 -13.55 3.42 -13.71
N LYS A 100 -14.42 4.28 -14.25
CA LYS A 100 -15.78 3.93 -14.68
C LYS A 100 -15.81 2.88 -15.80
N ARG A 101 -14.73 2.77 -16.60
CA ARG A 101 -14.57 1.76 -17.66
C ARG A 101 -13.80 0.51 -17.21
N GLY A 102 -13.61 0.31 -15.91
CA GLY A 102 -12.90 -0.87 -15.39
C GLY A 102 -11.39 -0.86 -15.68
N ARG A 103 -10.79 0.30 -15.95
CA ARG A 103 -9.33 0.46 -16.14
C ARG A 103 -8.69 1.32 -15.05
N PRO A 104 -8.80 0.92 -13.77
CA PRO A 104 -8.33 1.73 -12.64
C PRO A 104 -6.81 1.93 -12.61
N ALA A 105 -6.03 1.01 -13.19
CA ALA A 105 -4.57 1.05 -13.19
C ALA A 105 -3.94 2.25 -13.94
N ILE A 106 -4.72 2.97 -14.74
CA ILE A 106 -4.27 4.19 -15.44
C ILE A 106 -5.00 5.43 -14.94
N CYS A 107 -5.47 5.39 -13.69
CA CYS A 107 -6.11 6.52 -13.03
C CYS A 107 -5.07 7.61 -12.76
N ARG A 108 -5.25 8.80 -13.35
CA ARG A 108 -4.37 9.95 -13.13
C ARG A 108 -4.56 10.64 -11.78
N SER A 109 -5.64 10.31 -11.08
CA SER A 109 -5.99 10.83 -9.75
C SER A 109 -5.87 9.74 -8.69
N GLN A 110 -5.05 8.72 -8.95
CA GLN A 110 -4.76 7.68 -7.96
C GLN A 110 -3.92 8.25 -6.82
N LYS A 111 -3.97 7.59 -5.67
CA LYS A 111 -3.09 7.83 -4.54
C LYS A 111 -2.25 6.59 -4.28
N MET A 112 -0.94 6.72 -4.28
CA MET A 112 0.02 5.73 -3.84
C MET A 112 0.62 6.17 -2.49
N PRO A 113 0.45 5.41 -1.40
CA PRO A 113 1.21 5.63 -0.17
C PRO A 113 2.71 5.68 -0.46
N GLY A 114 3.46 6.56 0.20
CA GLY A 114 4.89 6.73 -0.05
C GLY A 114 5.25 7.45 -1.36
N ASN A 115 4.26 7.97 -2.10
CA ASN A 115 4.48 8.77 -3.31
C ASN A 115 3.52 9.97 -3.41
N ASP A 116 2.21 9.72 -3.47
CA ASP A 116 1.17 10.76 -3.57
C ASP A 116 0.66 11.21 -2.20
N ILE A 117 0.72 10.29 -1.23
CA ILE A 117 0.37 10.51 0.17
C ILE A 117 1.45 9.89 1.06
N GLN A 118 1.39 10.18 2.35
CA GLN A 118 2.31 9.65 3.34
C GLN A 118 2.18 8.12 3.43
N GLY A 119 3.31 7.42 3.44
CA GLY A 119 3.42 5.98 3.35
C GLY A 119 3.40 5.23 4.69
N GLY A 120 3.59 3.92 4.57
CA GLY A 120 3.45 2.93 5.64
C GLY A 120 4.66 2.74 6.54
N PHE A 121 5.78 3.45 6.31
CA PHE A 121 6.88 3.51 7.28
C PHE A 121 6.49 4.37 8.50
N ALA A 122 5.43 3.95 9.18
CA ALA A 122 4.73 4.68 10.22
C ALA A 122 4.00 3.71 11.16
N SER A 123 3.64 4.18 12.36
CA SER A 123 2.75 3.42 13.25
C SER A 123 1.31 3.44 12.76
N HIS A 124 0.90 4.51 12.10
CA HIS A 124 -0.43 4.67 11.52
C HIS A 124 -0.36 5.35 10.16
N ILE A 125 -1.36 5.08 9.32
CA ILE A 125 -1.54 5.76 8.05
C ILE A 125 -3.02 6.14 7.88
N VAL A 126 -3.27 7.33 7.31
CA VAL A 126 -4.61 7.76 6.91
C VAL A 126 -4.76 7.52 5.42
N VAL A 127 -5.76 6.73 5.03
CA VAL A 127 -6.01 6.38 3.62
C VAL A 127 -7.51 6.41 3.31
N PRO A 128 -7.91 6.62 2.04
CA PRO A 128 -9.28 6.40 1.63
C PRO A 128 -9.72 4.96 1.94
N GLN A 129 -10.94 4.77 2.44
CA GLN A 129 -11.50 3.42 2.67
C GLN A 129 -11.64 2.61 1.38
N ARG A 130 -11.70 3.31 0.25
CA ARG A 130 -11.96 2.73 -1.06
C ARG A 130 -10.79 1.83 -1.49
N GLY A 131 -11.10 0.58 -1.79
CA GLY A 131 -10.14 -0.38 -2.32
C GLY A 131 -9.37 -1.14 -1.23
N LEU A 132 -9.59 -0.85 0.05
CA LEU A 132 -9.07 -1.69 1.12
C LEU A 132 -9.52 -3.13 0.95
N CYS A 133 -8.60 -4.06 1.13
CA CYS A 133 -8.87 -5.49 1.02
C CYS A 133 -8.95 -6.09 2.42
N PRO A 134 -10.13 -6.54 2.90
CA PRO A 134 -10.23 -7.16 4.20
C PRO A 134 -9.47 -8.49 4.24
N VAL A 135 -8.84 -8.77 5.38
CA VAL A 135 -8.06 -9.97 5.62
C VAL A 135 -8.86 -10.91 6.54
N ASP A 136 -9.06 -12.15 6.11
CA ASP A 136 -9.62 -13.21 6.95
C ASP A 136 -8.53 -13.75 7.88
N MET A 137 -8.56 -13.29 9.13
CA MET A 137 -7.57 -13.68 10.15
C MET A 137 -7.64 -15.17 10.50
N ALA A 138 -8.80 -15.82 10.40
CA ALA A 138 -8.91 -17.26 10.67
C ALA A 138 -8.24 -18.07 9.55
N ARG A 139 -8.43 -17.66 8.29
CA ARG A 139 -7.71 -18.26 7.15
C ARG A 139 -6.21 -18.01 7.24
N LEU A 140 -5.82 -16.79 7.62
CA LEU A 140 -4.42 -16.42 7.76
C LEU A 140 -3.71 -17.25 8.84
N ALA A 141 -4.35 -17.41 10.01
CA ALA A 141 -3.84 -18.23 11.10
C ALA A 141 -3.71 -19.72 10.69
N ARG A 142 -4.68 -20.28 9.95
CA ARG A 142 -4.57 -21.65 9.41
C ARG A 142 -3.42 -21.83 8.43
N ALA A 143 -3.01 -20.76 7.75
CA ALA A 143 -1.84 -20.77 6.87
C ALA A 143 -0.51 -20.56 7.63
N GLY A 144 -0.54 -20.36 8.95
CA GLY A 144 0.66 -20.06 9.75
C GLY A 144 1.24 -18.67 9.50
N LEU A 145 0.44 -17.73 8.98
CA LEU A 145 0.86 -16.38 8.66
C LEU A 145 0.28 -15.36 9.65
N THR A 146 0.95 -14.23 9.76
CA THR A 146 0.57 -13.05 10.54
C THR A 146 0.10 -11.94 9.62
N LEU A 147 -0.59 -10.94 10.20
CA LEU A 147 -1.07 -9.80 9.42
C LEU A 147 0.09 -9.02 8.79
N ALA A 148 1.22 -8.87 9.48
CA ALA A 148 2.39 -8.16 8.96
C ALA A 148 2.98 -8.84 7.71
N GLU A 149 3.01 -10.18 7.68
CA GLU A 149 3.57 -10.97 6.58
C GLU A 149 2.78 -10.86 5.28
N VAL A 150 1.51 -10.47 5.33
CA VAL A 150 0.69 -10.25 4.12
C VAL A 150 0.74 -8.82 3.58
N SER A 151 1.56 -7.94 4.16
CA SER A 151 1.79 -6.60 3.65
C SER A 151 2.32 -6.59 2.21
N VAL A 152 3.19 -7.55 1.88
CA VAL A 152 3.76 -7.78 0.53
C VAL A 152 2.72 -8.06 -0.55
N VAL A 153 1.50 -8.47 -0.16
CA VAL A 153 0.41 -8.71 -1.12
C VAL A 153 0.02 -7.42 -1.84
N ALA A 154 0.16 -6.26 -1.19
CA ALA A 154 -0.22 -4.95 -1.72
C ALA A 154 0.52 -4.54 -3.00
N ASP A 155 1.73 -5.08 -3.25
CA ASP A 155 2.52 -4.83 -4.47
C ASP A 155 3.21 -6.12 -4.94
N ALA A 156 4.19 -6.64 -4.20
CA ALA A 156 5.04 -7.75 -4.65
C ALA A 156 4.28 -9.00 -5.15
N LEU A 157 3.07 -9.28 -4.66
CA LEU A 157 2.21 -10.36 -5.19
C LEU A 157 1.22 -9.88 -6.26
N THR A 158 0.55 -8.74 -6.04
CA THR A 158 -0.50 -8.27 -6.95
C THR A 158 0.04 -7.73 -8.28
N THR A 159 1.24 -7.14 -8.28
CA THR A 159 1.94 -6.67 -9.49
C THR A 159 2.22 -7.81 -10.48
N PRO A 160 2.93 -8.90 -10.10
CA PRO A 160 3.14 -10.01 -11.03
C PRO A 160 1.85 -10.73 -11.37
N TYR A 161 0.90 -10.88 -10.42
CA TYR A 161 -0.42 -11.44 -10.71
C TYR A 161 -1.13 -10.69 -11.85
N GLN A 162 -1.14 -9.36 -11.79
CA GLN A 162 -1.73 -8.52 -12.84
C GLN A 162 -0.99 -8.65 -14.17
N ALA A 163 0.34 -8.80 -14.16
CA ALA A 163 1.13 -9.00 -15.37
C ALA A 163 0.78 -10.35 -16.05
N VAL A 164 0.73 -11.43 -15.26
CA VAL A 164 0.35 -12.78 -15.73
C VAL A 164 -1.06 -12.79 -16.29
N ALA A 165 -2.02 -12.21 -15.57
CA ALA A 165 -3.42 -12.13 -16.00
C ALA A 165 -3.56 -11.34 -17.31
N ARG A 166 -2.87 -10.19 -17.45
CA ARG A 166 -2.90 -9.38 -18.66
C ARG A 166 -2.20 -10.02 -19.86
N ALA A 167 -1.17 -10.82 -19.61
CA ALA A 167 -0.48 -11.57 -20.65
C ALA A 167 -1.30 -12.76 -21.17
N GLY A 168 -2.40 -13.12 -20.49
CA GLY A 168 -3.25 -14.25 -20.88
C GLY A 168 -2.55 -15.60 -20.69
N VAL A 169 -1.66 -15.69 -19.70
CA VAL A 169 -0.98 -16.94 -19.37
C VAL A 169 -2.01 -17.96 -18.87
N THR A 170 -1.99 -19.15 -19.46
CA THR A 170 -2.88 -20.28 -19.13
C THR A 170 -2.06 -21.54 -18.86
N PRO A 171 -2.65 -22.59 -18.24
CA PRO A 171 -1.98 -23.88 -18.10
C PRO A 171 -1.41 -24.37 -19.44
N GLY A 172 -0.12 -24.72 -19.46
CA GLY A 172 0.61 -25.13 -20.66
C GLY A 172 1.31 -24.00 -21.43
N SER A 173 1.10 -22.73 -21.05
CA SER A 173 1.86 -21.61 -21.61
C SER A 173 3.33 -21.67 -21.23
N LEU A 174 4.23 -21.31 -22.16
CA LEU A 174 5.61 -20.99 -21.84
C LEU A 174 5.70 -19.53 -21.40
N ALA A 175 6.07 -19.27 -20.14
CA ALA A 175 6.34 -17.95 -19.62
C ALA A 175 7.81 -17.83 -19.22
N VAL A 176 8.45 -16.69 -19.52
CA VAL A 176 9.83 -16.40 -19.14
C VAL A 176 9.81 -15.26 -18.12
N VAL A 177 10.26 -15.55 -16.90
CA VAL A 177 10.43 -14.54 -15.84
C VAL A 177 11.90 -14.19 -15.74
N VAL A 178 12.23 -12.92 -16.02
CA VAL A 178 13.60 -12.42 -15.91
C VAL A 178 13.78 -11.71 -14.57
N GLY A 179 14.58 -12.33 -13.68
CA GLY A 179 14.84 -11.87 -12.32
C GLY A 179 13.97 -12.57 -11.28
N ALA A 180 14.58 -13.05 -10.19
CA ALA A 180 13.92 -13.79 -9.09
C ALA A 180 14.03 -13.03 -7.75
N GLY A 181 13.86 -11.70 -7.79
CA GLY A 181 13.73 -10.85 -6.60
C GLY A 181 12.32 -10.90 -6.01
N GLY A 182 11.88 -9.87 -5.28
CA GLY A 182 10.55 -9.84 -4.66
C GLY A 182 9.40 -10.13 -5.64
N VAL A 183 9.24 -9.29 -6.68
CA VAL A 183 8.19 -9.47 -7.70
C VAL A 183 8.37 -10.77 -8.49
N GLY A 184 9.58 -11.05 -8.94
CA GLY A 184 9.86 -12.23 -9.76
C GLY A 184 9.65 -13.54 -9.02
N GLY A 185 10.01 -13.58 -7.74
CA GLY A 185 9.82 -14.74 -6.87
C GLY A 185 8.36 -15.05 -6.58
N TYR A 186 7.48 -14.05 -6.48
CA TYR A 186 6.03 -14.26 -6.39
C TYR A 186 5.35 -14.55 -7.74
N CYS A 187 6.08 -14.39 -8.85
CA CYS A 187 5.57 -14.71 -10.18
C CYS A 187 5.69 -16.21 -10.53
N VAL A 188 6.57 -16.96 -9.85
CA VAL A 188 6.93 -18.35 -10.16
C VAL A 188 6.58 -19.33 -9.04
#